data_AF-A0A4R4SS72-F1
#
_entry.id   AF-A0A4R4SS72-F1
#
_cell.length_a   1.000
_cell.length_b   1.000
_cell.length_c   1.000
_cell.angle_alpha   90.00
_cell.angle_beta   90.00
_cell.angle_gamma   90.00
#
_symmetry.space_group_name_H-M   'P 1'
#
loop_
_entity.id
_entity.type
_entity.pdbx_description
1 polymer ?
#
loop_
_entity_poly.entity_id
_entity_poly.type
_entity_poly.pdbx_seq_one_letter_code
_entity_poly.pdbx_strand_id
1 'polypeptide(L)' 'MSGRFAARLVVSISSADVGQRISLRRRLPTGEYSDVIGVLESWSGDTLTLRRRNGERVEIDSKTMVAAKVVPLT' A
#
# COMPACT_ATOMS: atom_id res chain seq x y z
N MET A 1 26.21 6.77 14.94
CA MET A 1 24.95 7.42 15.37
C MET A 1 23.80 6.70 14.70
N SER A 2 23.10 5.81 15.40
CA SER A 2 21.85 5.23 14.86
C SER A 2 20.75 6.27 15.07
N GLY A 3 20.47 7.06 14.04
CA GLY A 3 19.31 7.94 14.04
C GLY A 3 18.08 7.09 14.30
N ARG A 4 17.34 7.39 15.38
CA ARG A 4 16.00 6.84 15.56
C ARG A 4 15.15 7.38 14.42
N PHE A 5 14.99 6.60 13.35
CA PHE A 5 14.00 6.88 12.33
C PHE A 5 12.63 6.66 12.95
N ALA A 6 12.02 7.73 13.45
CA ALA A 6 10.60 7.74 13.77
C ALA A 6 9.84 7.71 12.44
N ALA A 7 9.52 6.51 11.94
CA ALA A 7 8.68 6.36 10.77
C ALA A 7 7.23 6.66 11.16
N ARG A 8 6.69 7.80 10.71
CA ARG A 8 5.26 8.10 10.84
C ARG A 8 4.51 7.24 9.82
N LEU A 9 3.54 6.48 10.31
CA LEU A 9 2.59 5.77 9.46
C LEU A 9 1.62 6.80 8.87
N VAL A 10 1.69 6.98 7.55
CA VAL A 10 0.88 7.96 6.80
C VAL A 10 0.34 7.28 5.55
N VAL A 11 -0.95 7.46 5.30
CA VAL A 11 -1.59 7.15 4.03
C VAL A 11 -1.68 8.45 3.24
N SER A 12 -0.95 8.53 2.14
CA SER A 12 -0.90 9.70 1.25
C SER A 12 -1.30 9.34 -0.18
N ILE A 13 -2.24 8.41 -0.32
CA ILE A 13 -2.81 7.99 -1.61
C ILE A 13 -4.34 8.12 -1.56
N SER A 14 -4.95 8.15 -2.73
CA SER A 14 -6.39 8.21 -2.95
C SER A 14 -6.77 7.40 -4.20
N SER A 15 -8.06 7.37 -4.53
CA SER A 15 -8.53 6.77 -5.77
C SER A 15 -7.98 7.46 -7.04
N ALA A 16 -7.50 8.70 -6.94
CA ALA A 16 -6.84 9.40 -8.06
C ALA A 16 -5.49 8.79 -8.43
N ASP A 17 -4.90 7.96 -7.56
CA ASP A 17 -3.62 7.28 -7.80
C ASP A 17 -3.78 5.93 -8.50
N VAL A 18 -5.00 5.57 -8.95
CA VAL A 18 -5.22 4.37 -9.78
C VAL A 18 -4.35 4.47 -11.05
N GLY A 19 -3.67 3.37 -11.38
CA GLY A 19 -2.67 3.29 -12.42
C GLY A 19 -1.24 3.61 -11.96
N GLN A 20 -1.06 4.19 -10.76
CA GLN A 20 0.27 4.47 -10.21
C GLN A 20 0.85 3.27 -9.48
N ARG A 21 2.19 3.20 -9.47
CA ARG A 21 2.91 2.27 -8.60
C ARG A 21 2.92 2.82 -7.17
N ILE A 22 2.49 1.99 -6.22
CA ILE A 22 2.43 2.36 -4.81
C ILE A 22 3.20 1.35 -3.96
N SER A 23 3.64 1.81 -2.78
CA SER A 23 4.02 0.96 -1.67
C SER A 23 2.97 1.13 -0.58
N LEU A 24 2.47 0.02 -0.07
CA LEU A 24 1.41 -0.03 0.92
C LEU A 24 1.83 -0.99 2.04
N ARG A 25 1.60 -0.57 3.28
CA ARG A 25 1.67 -1.40 4.47
C ARG A 25 0.29 -1.58 5.06
N ARG A 26 -0.11 -2.84 5.30
CA ARG A 26 -1.38 -3.20 5.95
C ARG A 26 -1.14 -4.00 7.21
N ARG A 27 -2.09 -3.93 8.14
CA ARG A 27 -2.18 -4.81 9.29
C ARG A 27 -2.97 -6.07 8.91
N LEU A 28 -2.43 -7.23 9.25
CA LEU A 28 -3.11 -8.52 9.06
C LEU A 28 -4.03 -8.82 10.26
N PRO A 29 -5.04 -9.70 10.11
CA PRO A 29 -5.91 -10.11 11.21
C PRO A 29 -5.14 -10.70 12.40
N THR A 30 -4.01 -11.35 12.14
CA THR A 30 -3.08 -11.93 13.12
C THR A 30 -2.27 -10.89 13.89
N GLY A 31 -2.31 -9.62 13.46
CA GLY A 31 -1.69 -8.48 14.15
C GLY A 31 -0.35 -8.04 13.55
N GLU A 32 0.30 -8.85 12.72
CA GLU A 32 1.52 -8.48 12.01
C GLU A 32 1.25 -7.50 10.87
N TYR A 33 2.31 -6.91 10.35
CA TYR A 33 2.27 -6.06 9.17
C TYR A 33 2.72 -6.83 7.92
N SER A 34 2.10 -6.49 6.80
CA SER A 34 2.49 -6.97 5.48
C SER A 34 2.64 -5.79 4.53
N ASP A 35 3.71 -5.83 3.74
CA ASP A 35 4.00 -4.82 2.73
C ASP A 35 3.65 -5.36 1.34
N VAL A 36 3.05 -4.50 0.53
CA VAL A 36 2.72 -4.76 -0.87
C VAL A 36 3.25 -3.62 -1.71
N ILE A 37 3.98 -3.96 -2.77
CA ILE A 37 4.42 -3.03 -3.80
C ILE A 37 3.83 -3.49 -5.12
N GLY A 38 3.13 -2.60 -5.80
CA GLY A 38 2.43 -2.92 -7.02
C GLY A 38 1.78 -1.71 -7.65
N VAL A 39 1.18 -1.91 -8.82
CA VAL A 39 0.32 -0.91 -9.46
C VAL A 39 -1.06 -1.00 -8.81
N LEU A 40 -1.61 0.15 -8.40
CA LEU A 40 -3.00 0.24 -7.94
C LEU A 40 -3.93 0.09 -9.16
N GLU A 41 -4.47 -1.11 -9.41
CA GLU A 41 -5.36 -1.38 -10.55
C GLU A 41 -6.74 -0.78 -10.36
N SER A 42 -7.26 -0.77 -9.12
CA SER A 42 -8.56 -0.17 -8.82
C SER A 42 -8.69 0.21 -7.35
N TRP A 43 -9.60 1.15 -7.08
CA TRP A 43 -10.08 1.48 -5.75
C TRP A 43 -11.59 1.67 -5.85
N SER A 44 -12.37 0.81 -5.19
CA SER A 44 -13.82 0.91 -5.16
C SER A 44 -14.34 0.72 -3.75
N GLY A 45 -15.09 1.70 -3.24
CA GLY A 45 -15.49 1.75 -1.84
C GLY A 45 -14.28 1.63 -0.93
N ASP A 46 -14.29 0.59 -0.10
CA ASP A 46 -13.21 0.31 0.87
C ASP A 46 -12.16 -0.68 0.33
N THR A 47 -12.25 -1.16 -0.91
CA THR A 47 -11.35 -2.20 -1.44
C THR A 47 -10.40 -1.64 -2.50
N LEU A 48 -9.11 -1.90 -2.30
CA LEU A 48 -8.03 -1.63 -3.24
C LEU A 48 -7.58 -2.94 -3.88
N THR A 49 -7.34 -2.90 -5.19
CA THR A 49 -6.75 -4.02 -5.94
C THR A 49 -5.38 -3.59 -6.44
N LEU A 50 -4.34 -4.31 -6.03
CA LEU A 50 -2.97 -4.08 -6.47
C LEU A 50 -2.49 -5.24 -7.35
N ARG A 51 -1.75 -4.91 -8.41
CA ARG A 51 -0.98 -5.88 -9.20
C ARG A 51 0.49 -5.80 -8.84
N ARG A 52 1.02 -6.90 -8.32
CA ARG A 52 2.45 -7.05 -8.06
C ARG A 52 3.21 -7.25 -9.38
N ARG A 53 4.52 -7.00 -9.34
CA ARG A 53 5.41 -7.18 -10.50
C ARG A 53 5.38 -8.59 -11.08
N ASN A 54 5.17 -9.61 -10.24
CA ASN A 54 5.08 -11.02 -10.66
C ASN A 54 3.73 -11.38 -11.30
N GLY A 55 2.81 -10.42 -11.50
CA GLY A 55 1.49 -10.66 -12.04
C GLY A 55 0.45 -11.09 -10.99
N GLU A 56 0.82 -11.25 -9.73
CA GLU A 56 -0.13 -11.58 -8.65
C GLU A 56 -1.04 -10.40 -8.34
N ARG A 57 -2.35 -10.66 -8.24
CA ARG A 57 -3.34 -9.67 -7.81
C ARG A 57 -3.58 -9.81 -6.30
N VAL A 58 -3.56 -8.69 -5.59
CA VAL A 58 -3.79 -8.64 -4.14
C VAL A 58 -4.92 -7.64 -3.85
N GLU A 59 -5.93 -8.11 -3.13
CA GLU A 59 -7.01 -7.28 -2.62
C GLU A 59 -6.73 -6.85 -1.16
N ILE A 60 -7.06 -5.60 -0.86
CA ILE A 60 -6.75 -4.95 0.40
C ILE A 60 -7.93 -4.10 0.84
N ASP A 61 -8.42 -4.33 2.06
CA ASP A 61 -9.35 -3.41 2.71
C ASP A 61 -8.59 -2.15 3.17
N SER A 62 -9.02 -0.99 2.67
CA SER A 62 -8.51 0.34 3.00
C SER A 62 -8.42 0.60 4.51
N LYS A 63 -9.32 -0.01 5.32
CA LYS A 63 -9.33 0.12 6.78
C LYS A 63 -8.15 -0.57 7.46
N THR A 64 -7.53 -1.53 6.79
CA THR A 64 -6.35 -2.25 7.30
C THR A 64 -5.05 -1.55 6.95
N MET A 65 -5.09 -0.57 6.05
CA MET A 65 -3.92 0.17 5.59
C MET A 65 -3.44 1.13 6.67
N VAL A 66 -2.16 1.03 7.01
CA VAL A 66 -1.54 1.91 8.01
C VAL A 66 -0.58 2.91 7.40
N ALA A 67 0.00 2.59 6.24
CA ALA A 67 0.79 3.53 5.47
C ALA A 67 0.68 3.20 3.99
N ALA A 68 0.68 4.24 3.15
CA ALA A 68 0.82 4.07 1.72
C ALA A 68 1.29 5.35 1.05
N LYS A 69 2.08 5.19 -0.01
CA LYS A 69 2.56 6.29 -0.85
C LYS A 69 2.75 5.83 -2.29
N VAL A 70 2.62 6.77 -3.23
CA VAL A 70 3.12 6.61 -4.59
C VAL A 70 4.64 6.46 -4.56
N VAL A 71 5.18 5.57 -5.39
CA VAL A 71 6.61 5.34 -5.54
C VAL A 71 7.02 5.47 -7.02
N PRO A 72 8.22 6.00 -7.31
CA PRO A 72 8.70 6.07 -8.69
C PRO A 72 8.76 4.69 -9.37
N LEU A 73 8.53 4.70 -10.69
CA LEU A 73 8.95 3.60 -11.55
C LEU A 73 10.49 3.64 -11.62
N THR A 74 11.12 2.49 -11.47
CA THR A 74 12.58 2.32 -11.58
C THR A 74 12.84 1.42 -12.77
#